data_AF-A0DD95-F1
#
_entry.id   AF-A0DD95-F1
#
_cell.length_a   1.000
_cell.length_b   1.000
_cell.length_c   1.000
_cell.angle_alpha   90.00
_cell.angle_beta   90.00
_cell.angle_gamma   90.00
#
_symmetry.space_group_name_H-M   'P 1'
#
loop_
_entity.id
_entity.type
_entity.pdbx_description
1 polymer ?
#
loop_
_entity_poly.entity_id
_entity_poly.type
_entity_poly.pdbx_seq_one_letter_code
_entity_poly.pdbx_strand_id
1 'polypeptide(L)'
;MKFLALVSGGKDSIFNVIRCIQEGHELVLLVNLYPKNIGKETDSFMYQSVGTNIIDAISLAIDKPILKREILGKPKVTNLDYQSNQEEREGDEVEDLFEVLKEALTLYPDIKGVSSGAIASTYQKLRVEDCCQRLGLVSLAYLWNQDQFNLLGQMLQNNMNIILIKVAALGLSEQHLGKSIQEVFQHFKEIHEKFGFHPCGEGGEFESLVLDCPLYKKRIQINESEVVCHENNSVAPVYYLLIKSYSLIEKD
;
A
#
# COMPACT_ATOMS: atom_id res chain seq x y z
N MET A 1 17.35 9.88 9.16
CA MET A 1 18.10 9.64 7.91
C MET A 1 17.22 9.94 6.70
N LYS A 2 17.78 10.10 5.50
CA LYS A 2 17.00 10.25 4.26
C LYS A 2 16.47 8.90 3.80
N PHE A 3 15.18 8.82 3.46
CA PHE A 3 14.55 7.58 3.03
C PHE A 3 13.67 7.77 1.77
N LEU A 4 13.48 6.69 1.02
CA LEU A 4 12.39 6.58 0.05
C LEU A 4 11.24 5.77 0.64
N ALA A 5 10.03 5.98 0.13
CA ALA A 5 8.85 5.25 0.54
C ALA A 5 8.25 4.42 -0.58
N LEU A 6 8.06 3.12 -0.34
CA LEU A 6 7.21 2.27 -1.17
C LEU A 6 5.75 2.66 -0.91
N VAL A 7 5.06 3.17 -1.92
CA VAL A 7 3.67 3.63 -1.82
C VAL A 7 2.75 2.83 -2.75
N SER A 8 1.62 2.40 -2.21
CA SER A 8 0.54 1.75 -2.95
C SER A 8 -0.74 2.59 -3.02
N GLY A 9 -0.74 3.72 -2.31
CA GLY A 9 -1.92 4.57 -2.08
C GLY A 9 -2.82 4.11 -0.94
N GLY A 10 -2.63 2.88 -0.46
CA GLY A 10 -3.30 2.34 0.71
C GLY A 10 -2.79 2.90 2.04
N LYS A 11 -3.63 2.73 3.06
CA LYS A 11 -3.45 3.26 4.42
C LYS A 11 -2.10 2.90 5.05
N ASP A 12 -1.63 1.66 4.86
CA ASP A 12 -0.45 1.16 5.57
C ASP A 12 0.83 1.78 5.02
N SER A 13 0.92 1.89 3.69
CA SER A 13 2.05 2.53 3.02
C SER A 13 2.20 3.99 3.45
N ILE A 14 1.10 4.75 3.46
CA ILE A 14 1.11 6.17 3.85
C ILE A 14 1.34 6.34 5.35
N PHE A 15 0.73 5.49 6.19
CA PHE A 15 0.90 5.58 7.63
C PHE A 15 2.33 5.26 8.06
N ASN A 16 2.99 4.28 7.41
CA ASN A 16 4.39 4.01 7.69
C ASN A 16 5.31 5.18 7.31
N VAL A 17 4.97 5.96 6.28
CA VAL A 17 5.68 7.21 5.96
C VAL A 17 5.52 8.23 7.09
N ILE A 18 4.31 8.41 7.60
CA ILE A 18 4.06 9.27 8.76
C ILE A 18 4.90 8.81 9.96
N ARG A 19 4.97 7.49 10.22
CA ARG A 19 5.83 6.92 11.28
C ARG A 19 7.31 7.21 11.07
N CYS A 20 7.83 7.02 9.86
CA CYS A 20 9.22 7.35 9.55
C CYS A 20 9.54 8.83 9.84
N ILE A 21 8.63 9.74 9.50
CA ILE A 21 8.80 11.18 9.75
C ILE A 21 8.75 11.48 11.26
N GLN A 22 7.85 10.84 12.01
CA GLN A 22 7.77 10.97 13.47
C GLN A 22 9.04 10.48 14.17
N GLU A 23 9.71 9.46 13.63
CA GLU A 23 11.03 8.97 14.07
C GLU A 23 12.21 9.83 13.56
N GLY A 24 11.94 11.03 13.04
CA GLY A 24 12.95 12.00 12.62
C GLY A 24 13.65 11.64 11.31
N HIS A 25 13.04 10.82 10.45
CA HIS A 25 13.54 10.56 9.11
C HIS A 25 12.99 11.56 8.09
N GLU A 26 13.74 11.79 7.02
CA GLU A 26 13.41 12.75 5.97
C GLU A 26 12.97 12.01 4.70
N LEU A 27 11.72 12.21 4.28
CA LEU A 27 11.19 11.64 3.05
C LEU A 27 11.77 12.37 1.84
N VAL A 28 12.47 11.63 0.97
CA VAL A 28 13.10 12.18 -0.25
C VAL A 28 12.32 11.83 -1.50
N LEU A 29 11.88 10.58 -1.62
CA LEU A 29 11.34 10.02 -2.86
C LEU A 29 10.20 9.03 -2.57
N LEU A 30 9.17 9.05 -3.40
CA LEU A 30 8.17 7.99 -3.47
C LEU A 30 8.55 6.97 -4.55
N VAL A 31 8.26 5.71 -4.30
CA VAL A 31 8.45 4.62 -5.26
C VAL A 31 7.17 3.82 -5.32
N ASN A 32 6.65 3.58 -6.52
CA ASN A 32 5.49 2.74 -6.74
C ASN A 32 5.81 1.66 -7.78
N LEU A 33 5.45 0.42 -7.45
CA LEU A 33 5.41 -0.66 -8.42
C LEU A 33 3.95 -0.90 -8.79
N TYR A 34 3.67 -1.03 -10.08
CA TYR A 34 2.32 -1.19 -10.59
C TYR A 34 2.23 -2.39 -11.55
N PRO A 35 1.11 -3.13 -11.54
CA PRO A 35 0.92 -4.25 -12.45
C PRO A 35 0.72 -3.74 -13.89
N LYS A 36 1.11 -4.56 -14.87
CA LYS A 36 0.94 -4.28 -16.31
C LYS A 36 -0.47 -3.78 -16.71
N ASN A 37 -1.50 -4.31 -16.04
CA ASN A 37 -2.89 -3.89 -16.25
C ASN A 37 -3.34 -2.97 -15.11
N ILE A 38 -3.02 -1.68 -15.23
CA ILE A 38 -3.41 -0.64 -14.26
C ILE A 38 -4.93 -0.62 -14.09
N GLY A 39 -5.41 -0.59 -12.84
CA GLY A 39 -6.83 -0.47 -12.50
C GLY A 39 -7.65 -1.75 -12.68
N LYS A 40 -7.00 -2.91 -12.85
CA LYS A 40 -7.66 -4.23 -12.84
C LYS A 40 -7.05 -5.10 -11.75
N GLU A 41 -7.90 -5.93 -11.15
CA GLU A 41 -7.48 -6.95 -10.19
C GLU A 41 -6.48 -7.93 -10.85
N THR A 42 -5.39 -8.23 -10.14
CA THR A 42 -4.32 -9.14 -10.59
C THR A 42 -3.80 -9.99 -9.44
N ASP A 43 -3.36 -11.22 -9.72
CA ASP A 43 -2.80 -12.17 -8.75
C ASP A 43 -1.35 -11.79 -8.32
N SER A 44 -1.18 -10.70 -7.55
CA SER A 44 0.11 -10.40 -6.88
C SER A 44 -0.03 -10.54 -5.37
N PHE A 45 0.95 -11.20 -4.74
CA PHE A 45 1.04 -11.31 -3.28
C PHE A 45 1.66 -10.07 -2.62
N MET A 46 2.30 -9.20 -3.40
CA MET A 46 3.12 -8.10 -2.90
C MET A 46 2.52 -6.72 -3.12
N TYR A 47 1.73 -6.53 -4.18
CA TYR A 47 1.32 -5.18 -4.62
C TYR A 47 -0.18 -5.01 -4.73
N GLN A 48 -0.63 -3.80 -4.36
CA GLN A 48 -2.02 -3.37 -4.50
C GLN A 48 -2.38 -3.20 -5.99
N SER A 49 -3.50 -3.78 -6.41
CA SER A 49 -3.98 -3.76 -7.80
C SER A 49 -4.91 -2.57 -8.06
N VAL A 50 -5.77 -2.21 -7.09
CA VAL A 50 -6.82 -1.20 -7.23
C VAL A 50 -6.35 0.17 -6.74
N GLY A 51 -6.78 1.25 -7.40
CA GLY A 51 -6.43 2.64 -7.02
C GLY A 51 -5.07 3.11 -7.52
N THR A 52 -4.37 2.27 -8.29
CA THR A 52 -3.06 2.59 -8.92
C THR A 52 -3.14 3.80 -9.85
N ASN A 53 -4.31 4.11 -10.41
CA ASN A 53 -4.53 5.29 -11.25
C ASN A 53 -4.52 6.63 -10.50
N ILE A 54 -4.42 6.62 -9.16
CA ILE A 54 -4.39 7.84 -8.32
C ILE A 54 -3.02 8.06 -7.68
N ILE A 55 -2.07 7.15 -7.87
CA ILE A 55 -0.72 7.26 -7.30
C ILE A 55 -0.04 8.59 -7.65
N ASP A 56 -0.24 9.10 -8.87
CA ASP A 56 0.31 10.40 -9.27
C ASP A 56 -0.32 11.55 -8.47
N ALA A 57 -1.61 11.47 -8.15
CA ALA A 57 -2.28 12.44 -7.29
C ALA A 57 -1.70 12.43 -5.87
N ILE A 58 -1.33 11.25 -5.36
CA ILE A 58 -0.69 11.11 -4.04
C ILE A 58 0.70 11.75 -4.04
N SER A 59 1.49 11.54 -5.09
CA SER A 59 2.80 12.21 -5.25
C SER A 59 2.67 13.74 -5.25
N LEU A 60 1.68 14.26 -6.00
CA LEU A 60 1.39 15.69 -6.03
C LEU A 60 0.83 16.20 -4.69
N ALA A 61 0.01 15.41 -4.00
CA ALA A 61 -0.54 15.77 -2.69
C ALA A 61 0.54 15.83 -1.61
N ILE A 62 1.49 14.90 -1.60
CA ILE A 62 2.62 14.86 -0.66
C ILE A 62 3.70 15.90 -1.03
N ASP A 63 3.71 16.38 -2.28
CA ASP A 63 4.72 17.29 -2.82
C ASP A 63 6.13 16.66 -2.80
N LYS A 64 6.21 15.44 -3.33
CA LYS A 64 7.45 14.66 -3.46
C LYS A 64 7.55 13.97 -4.82
N PRO A 65 8.76 13.85 -5.40
CA PRO A 65 8.95 13.11 -6.65
C PRO A 65 8.55 11.64 -6.48
N ILE A 66 8.15 11.01 -7.58
CA ILE A 66 7.81 9.59 -7.62
C ILE A 66 8.54 8.88 -8.75
N LEU A 67 9.13 7.71 -8.45
CA LEU A 67 9.55 6.74 -9.45
C LEU A 67 8.50 5.64 -9.54
N LYS A 68 8.13 5.27 -10.76
CA LYS A 68 7.16 4.21 -11.02
C LYS A 68 7.82 3.15 -11.87
N ARG A 69 7.64 1.88 -11.53
CA ARG A 69 8.10 0.74 -12.33
C ARG A 69 6.96 -0.24 -12.56
N GLU A 70 6.80 -0.66 -13.82
CA GLU A 70 5.91 -1.78 -14.16
C GLU A 70 6.50 -3.09 -13.62
N ILE A 71 5.66 -3.90 -12.99
CA ILE A 71 6.03 -5.25 -12.56
C ILE A 71 5.98 -6.16 -13.79
N LEU A 72 7.15 -6.69 -14.16
CA LEU A 72 7.33 -7.59 -15.31
C LEU A 72 7.54 -9.04 -14.85
N GLY A 73 8.13 -9.21 -13.67
CA GLY A 73 8.34 -10.49 -13.02
C GLY A 73 7.04 -11.12 -12.53
N LYS A 74 7.16 -12.36 -12.07
CA LYS A 74 6.08 -13.13 -11.45
C LYS A 74 6.53 -13.58 -10.05
N PRO A 75 5.61 -13.95 -9.14
CA PRO A 75 5.99 -14.53 -7.85
C PRO A 75 6.58 -15.95 -8.07
N LYS A 76 7.86 -16.06 -8.40
CA LYS A 76 8.56 -17.33 -8.67
C LYS A 76 9.11 -17.93 -7.37
N VAL A 77 9.84 -17.13 -6.61
CA VAL A 77 10.38 -17.50 -5.32
C VAL A 77 9.29 -17.21 -4.30
N THR A 78 8.57 -18.25 -3.87
CA THR A 78 7.43 -18.10 -2.95
C THR A 78 7.72 -18.56 -1.52
N ASN A 79 8.92 -19.09 -1.27
CA ASN A 79 9.37 -19.44 0.06
C ASN A 79 9.44 -18.20 0.97
N LEU A 80 9.38 -18.43 2.29
CA LEU A 80 9.47 -17.37 3.28
C LEU A 80 10.87 -16.75 3.27
N ASP A 81 11.90 -17.58 3.22
CA ASP A 81 13.27 -17.15 3.01
C ASP A 81 13.50 -16.77 1.56
N TYR A 82 13.71 -15.48 1.30
CA TYR A 82 14.15 -14.99 -0.01
C TYR A 82 15.67 -15.21 -0.18
N GLN A 83 16.16 -16.42 0.13
CA GLN A 83 17.56 -16.85 0.01
C GLN A 83 17.80 -17.64 -1.29
N SER A 84 17.20 -17.20 -2.38
CA SER A 84 17.36 -17.84 -3.70
C SER A 84 18.68 -17.46 -4.36
N ASN A 85 19.26 -18.33 -5.18
CA ASN A 85 20.42 -17.97 -6.00
C ASN A 85 20.02 -16.99 -7.14
N GLN A 86 20.97 -16.53 -7.96
CA GLN A 86 20.69 -15.53 -9.00
C GLN A 86 19.80 -16.09 -10.13
N GLU A 87 19.94 -17.38 -10.48
CA GLU A 87 19.15 -18.04 -11.53
C GLU A 87 17.68 -18.21 -11.13
N GLU A 88 17.42 -18.53 -9.86
CA GLU A 88 16.07 -18.70 -9.32
C GLU A 88 15.27 -17.39 -9.37
N ARG A 89 15.94 -16.27 -9.08
CA ARG A 89 15.37 -14.91 -9.06
C ARG A 89 15.09 -14.34 -10.45
N GLU A 90 15.62 -14.95 -11.52
CA GLU A 90 15.42 -14.42 -12.86
C GLU A 90 13.94 -14.42 -13.22
N GLY A 91 13.40 -13.22 -13.49
CA GLY A 91 11.97 -13.02 -13.76
C GLY A 91 11.07 -13.05 -12.52
N ASP A 92 11.63 -12.91 -11.31
CA ASP A 92 10.86 -12.72 -10.08
C ASP A 92 10.44 -11.25 -9.90
N GLU A 93 9.22 -11.00 -9.39
CA GLU A 93 8.68 -9.65 -9.16
C GLU A 93 9.50 -8.82 -8.13
N VAL A 94 10.28 -9.49 -7.28
CA VAL A 94 11.16 -8.81 -6.31
C VAL A 94 12.38 -8.19 -6.99
N GLU A 95 12.83 -8.72 -8.14
CA GLU A 95 13.92 -8.08 -8.89
C GLU A 95 13.47 -6.78 -9.56
N ASP A 96 12.17 -6.63 -9.88
CA ASP A 96 11.62 -5.34 -10.30
C ASP A 96 11.73 -4.31 -9.17
N LEU A 97 11.45 -4.71 -7.92
CA LEU A 97 11.67 -3.86 -6.74
C LEU A 97 13.16 -3.51 -6.58
N PHE A 98 14.05 -4.49 -6.69
CA PHE A 98 15.49 -4.26 -6.59
C PHE A 98 15.97 -3.22 -7.62
N GLU A 99 15.54 -3.34 -8.87
CA GLU A 99 15.97 -2.45 -9.95
C GLU A 99 15.43 -1.02 -9.79
N VAL A 100 14.20 -0.82 -9.29
CA VAL A 100 13.71 0.55 -9.00
C VAL A 100 14.40 1.18 -7.81
N LEU A 101 14.76 0.39 -6.79
CA LEU A 101 15.53 0.89 -5.65
C LEU A 101 16.95 1.28 -6.09
N LYS A 102 17.58 0.48 -6.95
CA LYS A 102 18.90 0.80 -7.52
C LYS A 102 18.89 2.06 -8.38
N GLU A 103 17.85 2.24 -9.19
CA GLU A 103 17.61 3.47 -9.95
C GLU A 103 17.43 4.67 -9.03
N ALA A 104 16.62 4.52 -7.97
CA ALA A 104 16.44 5.56 -6.95
C ALA A 104 17.76 6.00 -6.30
N LEU A 105 18.66 5.06 -5.98
CA LEU A 105 19.97 5.39 -5.42
C LEU A 105 20.91 6.06 -6.43
N THR A 106 20.75 5.79 -7.72
CA THR A 106 21.50 6.49 -8.76
C THR A 106 21.08 7.97 -8.84
N LEU A 107 19.79 8.25 -8.70
CA LEU A 107 19.23 9.60 -8.72
C LEU A 107 19.37 10.35 -7.39
N TYR A 108 19.32 9.63 -6.27
CA TYR A 108 19.31 10.15 -4.90
C TYR A 108 20.28 9.36 -4.00
N PRO A 109 21.61 9.53 -4.16
CA PRO A 109 22.62 8.69 -3.50
C PRO A 109 22.68 8.83 -1.97
N ASP A 110 22.09 9.90 -1.42
CA ASP A 110 22.04 10.14 0.02
C ASP A 110 20.97 9.29 0.74
N ILE A 111 20.09 8.60 0.01
CA ILE A 111 19.05 7.75 0.62
C ILE A 111 19.72 6.57 1.33
N LYS A 112 19.29 6.32 2.58
CA LYS A 112 19.80 5.25 3.45
C LYS A 112 18.71 4.31 3.96
N GLY A 113 17.44 4.60 3.70
CA GLY A 113 16.33 3.79 4.17
C GLY A 113 15.22 3.61 3.14
N VAL A 114 14.47 2.52 3.28
CA VAL A 114 13.28 2.19 2.49
C VAL A 114 12.11 1.97 3.45
N SER A 115 11.08 2.80 3.34
CA SER A 115 9.83 2.64 4.09
C SER A 115 8.90 1.65 3.39
N SER A 116 8.37 0.68 4.14
CA SER A 116 7.36 -0.28 3.66
C SER A 116 6.23 -0.46 4.68
N GLY A 117 5.00 -0.59 4.18
CA GLY A 117 3.77 -0.67 4.99
C GLY A 117 3.38 -2.08 5.45
N ALA A 118 4.30 -3.05 5.48
CA ALA A 118 3.96 -4.43 5.86
C ALA A 118 3.61 -4.51 7.36
N ILE A 119 2.45 -5.11 7.69
CA ILE A 119 1.99 -5.27 9.08
C ILE A 119 2.21 -6.71 9.56
N ALA A 120 1.58 -7.71 8.94
CA ALA A 120 1.69 -9.12 9.37
C ALA A 120 2.29 -10.06 8.31
N SER A 121 2.35 -9.65 7.04
CA SER A 121 2.95 -10.44 5.97
C SER A 121 4.48 -10.54 6.04
N THR A 122 4.97 -11.68 6.56
CA THR A 122 6.42 -11.98 6.65
C THR A 122 7.02 -12.07 5.25
N TYR A 123 6.23 -12.59 4.30
CA TYR A 123 6.56 -12.67 2.88
C TYR A 123 6.97 -11.31 2.30
N GLN A 124 6.15 -10.27 2.53
CA GLN A 124 6.40 -8.93 2.01
C GLN A 124 7.60 -8.27 2.71
N LYS A 125 7.67 -8.38 4.05
CA LYS A 125 8.78 -7.82 4.83
C LYS A 125 10.13 -8.35 4.38
N LEU A 126 10.27 -9.67 4.28
CA LEU A 126 11.55 -10.30 3.96
C LEU A 126 12.05 -9.96 2.55
N ARG A 127 11.15 -9.73 1.59
CA ARG A 127 11.50 -9.31 0.22
C ARG A 127 12.04 -7.89 0.18
N VAL A 128 11.39 -6.97 0.90
CA VAL A 128 11.91 -5.61 1.04
C VAL A 128 13.26 -5.62 1.77
N GLU A 129 13.40 -6.43 2.82
CA GLU A 129 14.66 -6.57 3.56
C GLU A 129 15.80 -7.15 2.70
N ASP A 130 15.55 -8.14 1.84
CA ASP A 130 16.56 -8.65 0.90
C ASP A 130 17.07 -7.55 -0.04
N CYS A 131 16.16 -6.81 -0.68
CA CYS A 131 16.55 -5.71 -1.56
C CYS A 131 17.36 -4.65 -0.80
N CYS A 132 16.92 -4.30 0.41
CA CYS A 132 17.63 -3.34 1.26
C CYS A 132 19.04 -3.83 1.61
N GLN A 133 19.17 -5.08 2.04
CA GLN A 133 20.45 -5.70 2.40
C GLN A 133 21.42 -5.67 1.21
N ARG A 134 20.97 -6.06 0.02
CA ARG A 134 21.78 -6.06 -1.20
C ARG A 134 22.25 -4.67 -1.62
N LEU A 135 21.46 -3.64 -1.33
CA LEU A 135 21.75 -2.24 -1.68
C LEU A 135 22.40 -1.44 -0.54
N GLY A 136 22.62 -2.04 0.64
CA GLY A 136 23.17 -1.35 1.81
C GLY A 136 22.20 -0.31 2.41
N LEU A 137 20.90 -0.55 2.32
CA LEU A 137 19.82 0.28 2.87
C LEU A 137 19.24 -0.33 4.15
N VAL A 138 18.59 0.50 4.95
CA VAL A 138 17.83 0.09 6.13
C VAL A 138 16.35 -0.08 5.76
N SER A 139 15.77 -1.24 6.06
CA SER A 139 14.32 -1.45 5.95
C SER A 139 13.60 -0.78 7.14
N LEU A 140 12.69 0.13 6.84
CA LEU A 140 11.90 0.90 7.81
C LEU A 140 10.45 0.40 7.80
N ALA A 141 10.19 -0.72 8.48
CA ALA A 141 8.87 -1.35 8.58
C ALA A 141 8.29 -1.17 10.00
N TYR A 142 7.91 0.06 10.37
CA TYR A 142 7.49 0.41 11.73
C TYR A 142 6.15 -0.20 12.14
N LEU A 143 5.30 -0.55 11.17
CA LEU A 143 4.00 -1.17 11.44
C LEU A 143 4.09 -2.68 11.68
N TRP A 144 5.27 -3.28 11.46
CA TRP A 144 5.47 -4.71 11.53
C TRP A 144 5.12 -5.29 12.90
N ASN A 145 4.29 -6.33 12.90
CA ASN A 145 3.86 -7.09 14.06
C ASN A 145 3.18 -6.24 15.16
N GLN A 146 2.59 -5.10 14.79
CA GLN A 146 1.74 -4.32 15.69
C GLN A 146 0.29 -4.80 15.70
N ASP A 147 -0.43 -4.47 16.78
CA ASP A 147 -1.86 -4.75 16.89
C ASP A 147 -2.66 -3.96 15.85
N GLN A 148 -3.47 -4.67 15.06
CA GLN A 148 -4.15 -4.11 13.90
C GLN A 148 -5.22 -3.07 14.27
N PHE A 149 -6.01 -3.32 15.33
CA PHE A 149 -7.01 -2.35 15.78
C PHE A 149 -6.36 -1.11 16.37
N ASN A 150 -5.25 -1.27 17.08
CA ASN A 150 -4.46 -0.15 17.57
C ASN A 150 -3.92 0.67 16.40
N LEU A 151 -3.35 0.04 15.37
CA LEU A 151 -2.90 0.72 14.15
C LEU A 151 -4.02 1.53 13.49
N LEU A 152 -5.19 0.94 13.27
CA LEU A 152 -6.33 1.68 12.72
C LEU A 152 -6.72 2.87 13.62
N GLY A 153 -6.76 2.66 14.94
CA GLY A 153 -7.05 3.73 15.90
C GLY A 153 -6.03 4.88 15.82
N GLN A 154 -4.74 4.55 15.69
CA GLN A 154 -3.68 5.54 15.51
C GLN A 154 -3.81 6.29 14.18
N MET A 155 -4.17 5.61 13.09
CA MET A 155 -4.41 6.26 11.79
C MET A 155 -5.55 7.29 11.88
N LEU A 156 -6.64 6.94 12.57
CA LEU A 156 -7.76 7.86 12.82
C LEU A 156 -7.34 9.05 13.70
N GLN A 157 -6.56 8.79 14.76
CA GLN A 157 -6.00 9.85 15.62
C GLN A 157 -5.03 10.77 14.87
N ASN A 158 -4.36 10.27 13.82
CA ASN A 158 -3.53 11.06 12.92
C ASN A 158 -4.34 11.75 11.81
N ASN A 159 -5.67 11.86 11.94
CA ASN A 159 -6.57 12.53 10.98
C ASN A 159 -6.39 12.03 9.54
N MET A 160 -6.16 10.72 9.36
CA MET A 160 -6.11 10.13 8.03
C MET A 160 -7.54 9.90 7.52
N ASN A 161 -7.87 10.53 6.40
CA ASN A 161 -9.09 10.23 5.64
C ASN A 161 -8.82 9.03 4.72
N ILE A 162 -9.25 7.86 5.16
CA ILE A 162 -9.01 6.58 4.50
C ILE A 162 -10.36 5.99 4.09
N ILE A 163 -10.52 5.66 2.82
CA ILE A 163 -11.72 4.99 2.31
C ILE A 163 -11.42 3.55 1.84
N LEU A 164 -12.44 2.70 1.86
CA LEU A 164 -12.37 1.36 1.26
C LEU A 164 -12.59 1.48 -0.25
N ILE A 165 -11.67 0.90 -1.05
CA ILE A 165 -11.75 0.89 -2.52
C ILE A 165 -11.85 -0.51 -3.11
N LYS A 166 -11.66 -1.56 -2.30
CA LYS A 166 -11.91 -2.95 -2.66
C LYS A 166 -12.36 -3.71 -1.44
N VAL A 167 -13.22 -4.69 -1.62
CA VAL A 167 -13.61 -5.66 -0.60
C VAL A 167 -13.60 -7.06 -1.20
N ALA A 168 -13.13 -8.05 -0.44
CA ALA A 168 -13.00 -9.43 -0.86
C ALA A 168 -13.08 -10.40 0.35
N ALA A 169 -13.91 -10.05 1.35
CA ALA A 169 -13.99 -10.81 2.60
C ALA A 169 -15.44 -11.07 3.02
N LEU A 170 -15.63 -12.17 3.76
CA LEU A 170 -16.91 -12.50 4.36
C LEU A 170 -17.36 -11.40 5.32
N GLY A 171 -18.59 -10.92 5.13
CA GLY A 171 -19.14 -9.80 5.89
C GLY A 171 -18.87 -8.42 5.28
N LEU A 172 -18.08 -8.33 4.20
CA LEU A 172 -17.98 -7.15 3.37
C LEU A 172 -18.76 -7.32 2.05
N SER A 173 -19.14 -6.20 1.45
CA SER A 173 -19.97 -6.11 0.24
C SER A 173 -19.86 -4.73 -0.38
N GLU A 174 -20.44 -4.53 -1.57
CA GLU A 174 -20.41 -3.26 -2.31
C GLU A 174 -20.81 -2.03 -1.48
N GLN A 175 -21.71 -2.18 -0.49
CA GLN A 175 -22.17 -1.09 0.38
C GLN A 175 -21.08 -0.51 1.29
N HIS A 176 -19.92 -1.16 1.36
CA HIS A 176 -18.77 -0.71 2.14
C HIS A 176 -17.77 0.08 1.30
N LEU A 177 -17.84 0.00 -0.04
CA LEU A 177 -16.97 0.78 -0.91
C LEU A 177 -17.26 2.28 -0.76
N GLY A 178 -16.20 3.08 -0.74
CA GLY A 178 -16.26 4.53 -0.54
C GLY A 178 -16.47 4.96 0.91
N LYS A 179 -16.86 4.06 1.83
CA LYS A 179 -16.95 4.39 3.25
C LYS A 179 -15.56 4.56 3.85
N SER A 180 -15.46 5.49 4.79
CA SER A 180 -14.25 5.70 5.56
C SER A 180 -14.01 4.57 6.56
N ILE A 181 -12.74 4.36 6.94
CA ILE A 181 -12.36 3.46 8.04
C ILE A 181 -13.12 3.81 9.33
N GLN A 182 -13.36 5.10 9.58
CA GLN A 182 -14.12 5.55 10.75
C GLN A 182 -15.56 5.04 10.72
N GLU A 183 -16.23 5.09 9.57
CA GLU A 183 -17.60 4.62 9.40
C GLU A 183 -17.72 3.09 9.55
N VAL A 184 -16.73 2.33 9.10
CA VAL A 184 -16.76 0.86 9.15
C VAL A 184 -16.06 0.27 10.38
N PHE A 185 -15.46 1.09 11.24
CA PHE A 185 -14.63 0.62 12.37
C PHE A 185 -15.37 -0.34 13.31
N GLN A 186 -16.64 -0.03 13.63
CA GLN A 186 -17.44 -0.90 14.50
C GLN A 186 -17.83 -2.20 13.78
N HIS A 187 -18.18 -2.12 12.49
CA HIS A 187 -18.46 -3.29 11.66
C HIS A 187 -17.25 -4.22 11.59
N PHE A 188 -16.04 -3.68 11.42
CA PHE A 188 -14.78 -4.43 11.42
C PHE A 188 -14.57 -5.23 12.70
N LYS A 189 -14.91 -4.68 13.88
CA LYS A 189 -14.87 -5.44 15.14
C LYS A 189 -15.82 -6.63 15.12
N GLU A 190 -17.04 -6.41 14.66
CA GLU A 190 -18.06 -7.47 14.62
C GLU A 190 -17.68 -8.61 13.68
N ILE A 191 -17.18 -8.30 12.48
CA ILE A 191 -16.75 -9.34 11.52
C ILE A 191 -15.41 -9.98 11.92
N HIS A 192 -14.53 -9.27 12.64
CA HIS A 192 -13.33 -9.86 13.25
C HIS A 192 -13.71 -10.91 14.29
N GLU A 193 -14.60 -10.58 15.22
CA GLU A 193 -15.07 -11.51 16.26
C GLU A 193 -15.83 -12.71 15.68
N LYS A 194 -16.61 -12.50 14.60
CA LYS A 194 -17.44 -13.57 14.01
C LYS A 194 -16.67 -14.47 13.04
N PHE A 195 -15.77 -13.91 12.24
CA PHE A 195 -15.20 -14.59 11.07
C PHE A 195 -13.66 -14.60 11.05
N GLY A 196 -13.00 -13.94 12.01
CA GLY A 196 -11.54 -13.81 12.01
C GLY A 196 -11.01 -12.82 10.97
N PHE A 197 -11.84 -11.87 10.52
CA PHE A 197 -11.47 -10.78 9.61
C PHE A 197 -10.28 -9.99 10.14
N HIS A 198 -9.31 -9.66 9.30
CA HIS A 198 -8.14 -8.85 9.61
C HIS A 198 -8.47 -7.36 9.47
N PRO A 199 -8.49 -6.57 10.56
CA PRO A 199 -8.87 -5.15 10.51
C PRO A 199 -7.99 -4.30 9.60
N CYS A 200 -6.73 -4.69 9.41
CA CYS A 200 -5.82 -4.04 8.48
C CYS A 200 -5.89 -4.61 7.04
N GLY A 201 -6.83 -5.50 6.72
CA GLY A 201 -7.02 -6.01 5.37
C GLY A 201 -5.94 -6.99 4.92
N GLU A 202 -5.24 -7.63 5.87
CA GLU A 202 -4.26 -8.67 5.58
C GLU A 202 -4.91 -9.80 4.75
N GLY A 203 -4.14 -10.42 3.87
CA GLY A 203 -4.66 -11.44 2.95
C GLY A 203 -5.52 -10.89 1.81
N GLY A 204 -5.61 -9.57 1.65
CA GLY A 204 -6.36 -8.92 0.57
C GLY A 204 -7.85 -8.77 0.84
N GLU A 205 -8.27 -8.89 2.11
CA GLU A 205 -9.68 -8.81 2.53
C GLU A 205 -10.35 -7.48 2.15
N PHE A 206 -9.58 -6.39 2.12
CA PHE A 206 -9.97 -5.13 1.52
C PHE A 206 -8.73 -4.33 1.10
N GLU A 207 -8.91 -3.39 0.17
CA GLU A 207 -7.91 -2.36 -0.13
C GLU A 207 -8.45 -0.98 0.18
N SER A 208 -7.55 -0.05 0.45
CA SER A 208 -7.89 1.31 0.87
C SER A 208 -7.21 2.37 0.01
N LEU A 209 -7.72 3.59 0.09
CA LEU A 209 -7.11 4.78 -0.47
C LEU A 209 -7.09 5.90 0.57
N VAL A 210 -5.95 6.56 0.72
CA VAL A 210 -5.82 7.75 1.57
C VAL A 210 -6.11 9.00 0.75
N LEU A 211 -7.25 9.65 1.04
CA LEU A 211 -7.69 10.88 0.37
C LEU A 211 -7.06 12.13 0.97
N ASP A 212 -6.81 12.13 2.28
CA ASP A 212 -6.13 13.22 2.97
C ASP A 212 -5.44 12.70 4.24
N CYS A 213 -4.36 13.35 4.64
CA CYS A 213 -3.70 13.16 5.92
C CYS A 213 -2.78 14.36 6.21
N PRO A 214 -2.22 14.50 7.43
CA PRO A 214 -1.32 15.60 7.77
C PRO A 214 -0.08 15.72 6.87
N LEU A 215 0.36 14.63 6.24
CA LEU A 215 1.46 14.63 5.28
C LEU A 215 1.09 15.33 3.95
N TYR A 216 -0.18 15.33 3.58
CA TYR A 216 -0.62 15.88 2.31
C TYR A 216 -0.77 17.40 2.41
N LYS A 217 -0.22 18.11 1.42
CA LYS A 217 -0.43 19.56 1.19
C LYS A 217 -1.74 19.85 0.47
N LYS A 218 -2.22 18.91 -0.33
CA LYS A 218 -3.53 18.98 -1.01
C LYS A 218 -4.32 17.71 -0.71
N ARG A 219 -5.62 17.83 -0.50
CA ARG A 219 -6.50 16.66 -0.39
C ARG A 219 -6.96 16.18 -1.76
N ILE A 220 -7.18 14.89 -1.89
CA ILE A 220 -7.73 14.25 -3.09
C ILE A 220 -9.24 14.20 -2.94
N GLN A 221 -9.96 14.81 -3.86
CA GLN A 221 -11.41 14.71 -3.97
C GLN A 221 -11.76 13.81 -5.15
N ILE A 222 -12.50 12.73 -4.88
CA ILE A 222 -13.07 11.88 -5.94
C ILE A 222 -14.29 12.60 -6.51
N ASN A 223 -14.30 12.80 -7.83
CA ASN A 223 -15.40 13.47 -8.54
C ASN A 223 -16.36 12.45 -9.16
N GLU A 224 -15.81 11.39 -9.74
CA GLU A 224 -16.57 10.32 -10.37
C GLU A 224 -15.90 8.97 -10.10
N SER A 225 -16.71 7.98 -9.75
CA SER A 225 -16.28 6.60 -9.54
C SER A 225 -17.40 5.63 -9.90
N GLU A 226 -17.03 4.39 -10.18
CA GLU A 226 -17.93 3.29 -10.52
C GLU A 226 -17.61 2.07 -9.65
N VAL A 227 -18.65 1.41 -9.15
CA VAL A 227 -18.49 0.11 -8.48
C VAL A 227 -18.42 -0.98 -9.54
N VAL A 228 -17.35 -1.77 -9.51
CA VAL A 228 -17.15 -2.92 -10.40
C VAL A 228 -17.27 -4.19 -9.58
N CYS A 229 -18.12 -5.10 -10.05
CA CYS A 229 -18.19 -6.46 -9.56
C CYS A 229 -17.18 -7.31 -10.31
N HIS A 230 -16.13 -7.78 -9.63
CA HIS A 230 -15.14 -8.68 -10.21
C HIS A 230 -15.59 -10.15 -10.08
N GLU A 231 -16.00 -10.52 -8.87
CA GLU A 231 -16.49 -11.87 -8.58
C GLU A 231 -17.68 -11.78 -7.63
N ASN A 232 -18.82 -12.33 -8.04
CA ASN A 232 -20.02 -12.37 -7.20
C ASN A 232 -20.23 -13.80 -6.69
N ASN A 233 -19.60 -14.14 -5.57
CA ASN A 233 -19.83 -15.40 -4.87
C ASN A 233 -20.44 -15.13 -3.48
N SER A 234 -21.12 -16.13 -2.91
CA SER A 234 -21.88 -15.96 -1.67
C SER A 234 -21.04 -15.87 -0.39
N VAL A 235 -19.72 -16.04 -0.47
CA VAL A 235 -18.83 -16.17 0.69
C VAL A 235 -17.89 -14.97 0.80
N ALA A 236 -17.23 -14.60 -0.28
CA ALA A 236 -16.28 -13.49 -0.35
C ALA A 236 -16.43 -12.82 -1.73
N PRO A 237 -17.49 -12.03 -1.94
CA PRO A 237 -17.66 -11.33 -3.20
C PRO A 237 -16.58 -10.25 -3.33
N VAL A 238 -16.05 -10.11 -4.53
CA VAL A 238 -14.99 -9.16 -4.87
C VAL A 238 -15.61 -7.97 -5.60
N TYR A 239 -15.65 -6.84 -4.91
CA TYR A 239 -16.06 -5.55 -5.47
C TYR A 239 -14.94 -4.54 -5.33
N TYR A 240 -14.81 -3.64 -6.30
CA TYR A 240 -13.87 -2.54 -6.21
C TYR A 240 -14.40 -1.25 -6.81
N LEU A 241 -13.84 -0.12 -6.36
CA LEU A 241 -14.18 1.22 -6.78
C LEU A 241 -13.21 1.66 -7.88
N LEU A 242 -13.69 1.72 -9.12
CA LEU A 242 -12.96 2.30 -10.24
C LEU A 242 -13.13 3.82 -10.22
N ILE A 243 -12.07 4.54 -9.90
CA ILE A 243 -12.11 6.00 -9.86
C ILE A 243 -11.88 6.56 -11.26
N LYS A 244 -12.88 7.26 -11.80
CA LYS A 244 -12.89 7.80 -13.17
C LYS A 244 -12.26 9.19 -13.24
N SER A 245 -12.52 10.02 -12.25
CA SER A 245 -11.95 11.36 -12.16
C SER A 245 -11.82 11.85 -10.72
N TYR A 246 -10.82 12.71 -10.50
CA TYR A 246 -10.51 13.30 -9.21
C TYR A 246 -9.97 14.73 -9.38
N SER A 247 -9.91 15.48 -8.27
CA SER A 247 -9.30 16.80 -8.19
C SER A 247 -8.41 16.91 -6.96
N LEU A 248 -7.33 17.69 -7.07
CA LEU A 248 -6.50 18.07 -5.94
C LEU A 248 -6.98 19.42 -5.42
N ILE A 249 -7.36 19.45 -4.15
CA ILE A 249 -7.92 20.63 -3.49
C ILE A 249 -6.91 21.12 -2.45
N GLU A 250 -6.62 22.42 -2.45
CA GLU A 250 -5.78 23.02 -1.41
C GLU A 250 -6.40 22.79 -0.02
N LYS A 251 -5.53 22.68 0.98
CA LYS A 251 -5.97 22.59 2.38
C LYS A 251 -6.00 23.99 2.97
N ASP A 252 -7.00 24.23 3.81
CA ASP A 252 -7.15 25.48 4.57
C ASP A 252 -6.07 25.63 5.65
#